data_AF-A0A954ZZC2-F1
#
_entry.id   AF-A0A954ZZC2-F1
#
_cell.length_a   1.000
_cell.length_b   1.000
_cell.length_c   1.000
_cell.angle_alpha   90.00
_cell.angle_beta   90.00
_cell.angle_gamma   90.00
#
_symmetry.space_group_name_H-M   'P 1'
#
loop_
_entity.id
_entity.type
_entity.pdbx_description
1 polymer ?
#
loop_
_entity_poly.entity_id
_entity_poly.type
_entity_poly.pdbx_seq_one_letter_code
_entity_poly.pdbx_strand_id
1 'polypeptide(L)'
;MKPVQRPVFRLALFGLCSIISLIGCTSGSSGTRQPAQEAQQGDPLQIALRDFAPRARSLNEEFDQPAPSFGLDPDAASANASAGLMSDMFTTPAAGHTVSPTPTGELGTNDGLDQQTSWSVVIASLTGQQAETEAQRVLQLATAAGFDAKVQRRGSSIVVTTGEFESLDNAGSQLLLKQVQSYSTGAARPFANAILMPPSNFTAGQVPEYDLSNIKQLFGKDALYTLQIAVYRRDDQEEPTEKDLKEFRAAAETVVMDLRKEGVPAFYSHGRNSSSVTVGVFGNDDYRLDPRTGRGIDGMRLAQVRERFPHLLLNGKTFFRGKSTKETPSLLVNVPSN
;
A
#
# COMPACT_ATOMS: atom_id res chain seq x y z
N MET A 1 59.99 -22.53 19.81
CA MET A 1 59.73 -21.16 19.29
C MET A 1 60.07 -21.14 17.81
N LYS A 2 59.07 -21.01 16.92
CA LYS A 2 59.24 -20.94 15.46
C LYS A 2 58.96 -19.51 15.01
N PRO A 3 59.82 -18.85 14.21
CA PRO A 3 59.55 -17.49 13.74
C PRO A 3 58.57 -17.49 12.56
N VAL A 4 57.57 -16.61 12.65
CA VAL A 4 56.57 -16.34 11.62
C VAL A 4 57.15 -15.37 10.59
N GLN A 5 57.25 -15.80 9.32
CA GLN A 5 57.59 -14.93 8.20
C GLN A 5 56.34 -14.20 7.68
N ARG A 6 56.43 -12.88 7.48
CA ARG A 6 55.43 -12.06 6.79
C ARG A 6 55.88 -11.78 5.35
N PRO A 7 55.00 -11.85 4.34
CA PRO A 7 55.36 -11.47 2.98
C PRO A 7 55.27 -9.95 2.78
N VAL A 8 56.29 -9.42 2.11
CA VAL A 8 56.42 -8.05 1.59
C VAL A 8 55.92 -8.06 0.15
N PHE A 9 54.89 -7.27 -0.17
CA PHE A 9 54.49 -7.05 -1.57
C PHE A 9 55.14 -5.78 -2.12
N ARG A 10 55.88 -5.96 -3.23
CA ARG A 10 56.61 -4.93 -3.97
C ARG A 10 55.69 -4.21 -4.97
N LEU A 11 55.91 -2.90 -5.02
CA LEU A 11 55.50 -1.93 -6.03
C LEU A 11 56.07 -2.31 -7.42
N ALA A 12 55.26 -2.25 -8.48
CA ALA A 12 55.74 -2.33 -9.86
C ALA A 12 55.36 -1.04 -10.62
N LEU A 13 56.41 -0.33 -11.02
CA LEU A 13 56.43 0.86 -11.87
C LEU A 13 56.64 0.39 -13.32
N PHE A 14 55.80 0.82 -14.26
CA PHE A 14 56.06 0.87 -15.70
C PHE A 14 55.25 2.08 -16.19
N GLY A 15 55.73 3.03 -16.99
CA GLY A 15 56.87 3.07 -17.90
C GLY A 15 56.36 3.79 -19.16
N LEU A 16 56.82 5.04 -19.36
CA LEU A 16 56.46 5.94 -20.45
C LEU A 16 56.66 5.35 -21.86
N CYS A 17 55.83 5.77 -22.82
CA CYS A 17 56.28 6.02 -24.18
C CYS A 17 55.52 7.19 -24.82
N SER A 18 56.27 8.26 -25.13
CA SER A 18 55.85 9.45 -25.87
C SER A 18 55.90 9.20 -27.38
N ILE A 19 54.94 9.71 -28.16
CA ILE A 19 55.22 10.25 -29.50
C ILE A 19 54.41 11.53 -29.72
N ILE A 20 55.16 12.58 -30.06
CA ILE A 20 54.78 13.92 -30.49
C ILE A 20 54.45 13.87 -31.99
N SER A 21 53.41 14.58 -32.43
CA SER A 21 53.45 15.28 -33.72
C SER A 21 52.48 16.46 -33.75
N LEU A 22 52.89 17.48 -34.48
CA LEU A 22 52.61 18.90 -34.33
C LEU A 22 51.84 19.46 -35.54
N ILE A 23 51.14 20.57 -35.30
CA ILE A 23 50.81 21.69 -36.21
C ILE A 23 49.59 21.56 -37.14
N GLY A 24 48.69 22.54 -36.96
CA GLY A 24 47.71 23.00 -37.95
C GLY A 24 46.90 24.19 -37.42
N CYS A 25 47.46 25.40 -37.48
CA CYS A 25 46.74 26.67 -37.26
C CYS A 25 45.82 26.98 -38.45
N THR A 26 44.59 27.42 -38.21
CA THR A 26 44.01 28.63 -38.85
C THR A 26 42.79 29.16 -38.10
N SER A 27 42.84 30.47 -37.92
CA SER A 27 41.90 31.48 -37.45
C SER A 27 40.41 31.35 -37.82
N GLY A 28 39.55 31.83 -36.90
CA GLY A 28 38.62 32.91 -37.26
C GLY A 28 37.11 32.68 -37.05
N SER A 29 36.53 33.59 -36.26
CA SER A 29 35.19 34.18 -36.41
C SER A 29 34.03 33.67 -35.53
N SER A 30 33.67 34.54 -34.58
CA SER A 30 32.31 34.99 -34.24
C SER A 30 31.24 33.97 -33.85
N GLY A 31 31.09 33.78 -32.54
CA GLY A 31 29.91 34.27 -31.82
C GLY A 31 28.54 33.73 -32.23
N THR A 32 28.08 32.69 -31.53
CA THR A 32 26.69 32.62 -31.04
C THR A 32 26.67 31.71 -29.81
N ARG A 33 26.45 32.29 -28.63
CA ARG A 33 26.28 31.57 -27.37
C ARG A 33 24.95 30.81 -27.42
N GLN A 34 25.04 29.49 -27.52
CA GLN A 34 23.94 28.58 -27.25
C GLN A 34 23.72 28.54 -25.74
N PRO A 35 22.51 28.79 -25.21
CA PRO A 35 22.26 28.63 -23.78
C PRO A 35 22.43 27.15 -23.42
N ALA A 36 23.24 26.91 -22.39
CA ALA A 36 23.40 25.61 -21.78
C ALA A 36 22.01 25.06 -21.41
N GLN A 37 21.69 23.87 -21.91
CA GLN A 37 20.59 23.07 -21.37
C GLN A 37 20.95 22.74 -19.93
N GLU A 38 20.40 23.54 -19.04
CA GLU A 38 20.28 23.29 -17.62
C GLU A 38 19.56 21.95 -17.47
N ALA A 39 20.35 20.90 -17.18
CA ALA A 39 19.82 19.60 -16.82
C ALA A 39 18.94 19.81 -15.59
N GLN A 40 17.63 19.69 -15.78
CA GLN A 40 16.66 19.62 -14.70
C GLN A 40 17.02 18.42 -13.83
N GLN A 41 17.81 18.69 -12.80
CA GLN A 41 18.08 17.80 -11.71
C GLN A 41 16.78 17.73 -10.91
N GLY A 42 15.87 16.86 -11.37
CA GLY A 42 14.58 16.63 -10.74
C GLY A 42 14.79 16.29 -9.27
N ASP A 43 13.92 16.86 -8.43
CA ASP A 43 13.88 16.60 -7.00
C ASP A 43 13.91 15.08 -6.75
N PRO A 44 14.93 14.54 -6.05
CA PRO A 44 15.04 13.11 -5.80
C PRO A 44 13.82 12.53 -5.06
N LEU A 45 13.03 13.36 -4.37
CA LEU A 45 11.77 12.95 -3.73
C LEU A 45 10.65 12.67 -4.74
N GLN A 46 10.61 13.39 -5.86
CA GLN A 46 9.60 13.19 -6.92
C GLN A 46 9.88 11.96 -7.79
N ILE A 47 11.15 11.55 -7.91
CA ILE A 47 11.53 10.38 -8.72
C ILE A 47 11.10 9.08 -8.02
N ALA A 48 11.11 9.04 -6.68
CA ALA A 48 10.64 7.88 -5.91
C ALA A 48 9.15 7.56 -6.17
N LEU A 49 8.32 8.55 -6.49
CA LEU A 49 6.87 8.37 -6.72
C LEU A 49 6.52 7.69 -8.05
N ARG A 50 7.36 7.78 -9.08
CA ARG A 50 7.05 7.21 -10.41
C ARG A 50 7.21 5.70 -10.48
N ASP A 51 8.09 5.13 -9.66
CA ASP A 51 8.39 3.70 -9.67
C ASP A 51 7.49 2.87 -8.73
N PHE A 52 6.62 3.51 -7.95
CA PHE A 52 5.59 2.83 -7.14
C PHE A 52 4.38 2.33 -7.95
N ALA A 53 4.24 2.70 -9.22
CA ALA A 53 3.15 2.20 -10.06
C ALA A 53 3.39 0.73 -10.43
N PRO A 54 2.47 -0.20 -10.09
CA PRO A 54 2.64 -1.60 -10.46
C PRO A 54 2.60 -1.76 -11.99
N ARG A 55 3.73 -2.17 -12.59
CA ARG A 55 3.75 -2.77 -13.93
C ARG A 55 3.12 -4.16 -13.86
N ALA A 56 1.79 -4.22 -13.84
CA ALA A 56 1.06 -5.44 -14.13
C ALA A 56 1.29 -5.80 -15.61
N ARG A 57 2.30 -6.62 -15.88
CA ARG A 57 2.57 -7.16 -17.22
C ARG A 57 1.62 -8.34 -17.46
N SER A 58 0.78 -8.17 -18.48
CA SER A 58 -0.01 -9.16 -19.20
C SER A 58 0.53 -10.61 -19.14
N LEU A 59 -0.19 -11.46 -18.43
CA LEU A 59 -0.22 -12.92 -18.60
C LEU A 59 -1.69 -13.32 -18.71
N ASN A 60 -2.29 -13.13 -19.89
CA ASN A 60 -3.58 -13.72 -20.25
C ASN A 60 -3.71 -13.70 -21.78
N GLU A 61 -2.87 -14.48 -22.45
CA GLU A 61 -3.24 -15.14 -23.69
C GLU A 61 -2.87 -16.61 -23.49
N GLU A 62 -3.74 -17.52 -23.94
CA GLU A 62 -3.52 -18.97 -24.01
C GLU A 62 -3.97 -19.82 -22.81
N PHE A 63 -5.29 -19.84 -22.53
CA PHE A 63 -6.01 -21.05 -22.09
C PHE A 63 -7.50 -20.91 -22.45
N ASP A 64 -7.81 -21.15 -23.73
CA ASP A 64 -9.18 -21.40 -24.18
C ASP A 64 -9.33 -22.91 -24.42
N GLN A 65 -9.84 -23.61 -23.42
CA GLN A 65 -10.42 -24.94 -23.61
C GLN A 65 -11.81 -24.98 -22.96
N PRO A 66 -12.85 -25.43 -23.68
CA PRO A 66 -14.20 -25.49 -23.15
C PRO A 66 -14.32 -26.60 -22.10
N ALA A 67 -15.02 -26.29 -21.01
CA ALA A 67 -15.36 -27.24 -19.95
C ALA A 67 -16.29 -28.37 -20.45
N PRO A 68 -16.17 -29.60 -19.92
CA PRO A 68 -17.10 -30.68 -20.22
C PRO A 68 -18.47 -30.42 -19.58
N SER A 69 -19.51 -30.50 -20.40
CA SER A 69 -20.93 -30.44 -20.02
C SER A 69 -21.31 -31.65 -19.16
N PHE A 70 -21.63 -31.43 -17.88
CA PHE A 70 -22.31 -32.41 -17.04
C PHE A 70 -23.83 -32.31 -17.27
N GLY A 71 -24.41 -33.38 -17.79
CA GLY A 71 -25.86 -33.55 -17.87
C GLY A 71 -26.46 -33.87 -16.50
N LEU A 72 -27.49 -33.13 -16.12
CA LEU A 72 -28.35 -33.45 -14.98
C LEU A 72 -29.75 -33.74 -15.51
N ASP A 73 -30.18 -34.98 -15.30
CA ASP A 73 -31.55 -35.45 -15.54
C ASP A 73 -32.52 -34.78 -14.55
N PRO A 74 -33.70 -34.32 -15.01
CA PRO A 74 -34.74 -33.79 -14.14
C PRO A 74 -35.87 -34.81 -13.97
N ASP A 75 -35.88 -35.56 -12.86
CA ASP A 75 -37.08 -36.30 -12.44
C ASP A 75 -37.04 -36.64 -10.95
N ALA A 76 -37.82 -35.91 -10.15
CA ALA A 76 -38.53 -36.43 -8.96
C ALA A 76 -39.36 -35.29 -8.31
N ALA A 77 -40.60 -35.17 -8.77
CA ALA A 77 -41.66 -34.53 -8.01
C ALA A 77 -42.13 -35.44 -6.87
N SER A 78 -42.41 -34.88 -5.68
CA SER A 78 -43.65 -35.20 -4.93
C SER A 78 -43.82 -34.34 -3.67
N ALA A 79 -44.91 -33.56 -3.70
CA ALA A 79 -45.89 -33.25 -2.65
C ALA A 79 -45.46 -33.02 -1.18
N ASN A 80 -45.81 -31.84 -0.67
CA ASN A 80 -46.81 -31.76 0.40
C ASN A 80 -47.48 -30.38 0.49
N ALA A 81 -48.81 -30.39 0.49
CA ALA A 81 -49.69 -29.25 0.67
C ALA A 81 -50.53 -29.46 1.95
N SER A 82 -50.76 -28.39 2.71
CA SER A 82 -51.92 -28.10 3.61
C SER A 82 -51.54 -26.86 4.45
N ALA A 83 -52.12 -25.67 4.25
CA ALA A 83 -53.47 -25.19 4.59
C ALA A 83 -53.61 -24.63 6.03
N GLY A 84 -54.11 -23.40 6.14
CA GLY A 84 -54.47 -22.67 7.37
C GLY A 84 -54.19 -21.16 7.21
N LEU A 85 -55.00 -20.37 6.49
CA LEU A 85 -56.27 -19.75 6.93
C LEU A 85 -56.25 -19.22 8.37
N MET A 86 -55.96 -17.93 8.53
CA MET A 86 -56.77 -17.03 9.38
C MET A 86 -56.73 -15.62 8.81
N SER A 87 -57.93 -15.15 8.48
CA SER A 87 -58.26 -13.77 8.17
C SER A 87 -58.19 -12.90 9.42
N ASP A 88 -57.90 -11.62 9.19
CA ASP A 88 -58.75 -10.48 9.55
C ASP A 88 -58.07 -9.32 10.28
N MET A 89 -58.37 -8.15 9.69
CA MET A 89 -58.59 -6.87 10.31
C MET A 89 -57.40 -6.19 10.98
N PHE A 90 -56.86 -5.14 10.33
CA PHE A 90 -56.87 -3.82 10.95
C PHE A 90 -56.87 -2.69 9.90
N THR A 91 -57.85 -1.82 10.14
CA THR A 91 -58.25 -0.55 9.53
C THR A 91 -57.15 0.48 9.26
N THR A 92 -57.23 1.10 8.07
CA THR A 92 -56.59 2.36 7.64
C THR A 92 -57.09 3.58 8.44
N PRO A 93 -56.27 4.63 8.60
CA PRO A 93 -56.71 5.90 8.02
C PRO A 93 -55.62 6.66 7.25
N ALA A 94 -56.10 7.44 6.30
CA ALA A 94 -55.36 8.22 5.32
C ALA A 94 -54.71 9.49 5.91
N ALA A 95 -53.54 9.85 5.38
CA ALA A 95 -53.14 11.23 5.10
C ALA A 95 -51.99 11.20 4.09
N GLY A 96 -52.15 11.93 2.99
CA GLY A 96 -51.20 11.95 1.87
C GLY A 96 -49.86 12.59 2.21
N HIS A 97 -48.87 12.35 1.35
CA HIS A 97 -47.85 13.29 0.91
C HIS A 97 -47.16 12.66 -0.31
N THR A 98 -47.34 13.28 -1.48
CA THR A 98 -46.66 12.94 -2.72
C THR A 98 -45.24 13.50 -2.64
N VAL A 99 -44.23 12.64 -2.49
CA VAL A 99 -42.83 13.00 -2.74
C VAL A 99 -42.16 11.82 -3.46
N SER A 100 -41.93 11.99 -4.76
CA SER A 100 -40.93 11.19 -5.48
C SER A 100 -39.54 11.56 -4.97
N PRO A 101 -38.65 10.58 -4.84
CA PRO A 101 -37.38 10.75 -5.52
C PRO A 101 -36.99 9.50 -6.30
N THR A 102 -36.71 9.71 -7.58
CA THR A 102 -35.94 8.80 -8.42
C THR A 102 -34.49 8.83 -7.94
N PRO A 103 -33.88 7.71 -7.49
CA PRO A 103 -32.43 7.65 -7.35
C PRO A 103 -31.84 7.32 -8.72
N THR A 104 -31.72 8.32 -9.58
CA THR A 104 -30.83 8.23 -10.74
C THR A 104 -29.42 8.45 -10.19
N GLY A 105 -28.73 7.36 -9.86
CA GLY A 105 -27.30 7.37 -9.58
C GLY A 105 -26.55 7.67 -10.87
N GLU A 106 -26.51 8.93 -11.28
CA GLU A 106 -25.53 9.41 -12.24
C GLU A 106 -24.16 9.32 -11.57
N LEU A 107 -23.31 8.43 -12.11
CA LEU A 107 -21.87 8.46 -11.90
C LEU A 107 -21.37 9.80 -12.44
N GLY A 108 -21.35 10.82 -11.59
CA GLY A 108 -20.80 12.12 -11.92
C GLY A 108 -19.35 11.96 -12.39
N THR A 109 -19.11 12.26 -13.66
CA THR A 109 -17.79 12.42 -14.26
C THR A 109 -17.15 13.74 -13.80
N ASN A 110 -17.13 13.97 -12.49
CA ASN A 110 -16.40 15.09 -11.91
C ASN A 110 -14.97 14.62 -11.71
N ASP A 111 -14.10 15.03 -12.64
CA ASP A 111 -12.63 14.99 -12.54
C ASP A 111 -12.10 15.93 -11.42
N GLY A 112 -12.98 16.34 -10.49
CA GLY A 112 -12.61 16.91 -9.22
C GLY A 112 -12.05 15.79 -8.38
N LEU A 113 -10.72 15.76 -8.23
CA LEU A 113 -10.09 15.07 -7.11
C LEU A 113 -10.72 15.64 -5.83
N ASP A 114 -11.77 14.99 -5.32
CA ASP A 114 -12.47 15.40 -4.11
C ASP A 114 -11.44 15.50 -3.00
N GLN A 115 -11.04 16.74 -2.70
CA GLN A 115 -10.07 17.03 -1.66
C GLN A 115 -10.79 16.84 -0.34
N GLN A 116 -10.74 15.61 0.18
CA GLN A 116 -11.28 15.34 1.48
C GLN A 116 -10.50 16.14 2.53
N THR A 117 -11.19 17.09 3.14
CA THR A 117 -10.65 18.00 4.17
C THR A 117 -10.80 17.48 5.60
N SER A 118 -11.48 16.34 5.77
CA SER A 118 -11.73 15.68 7.04
C SER A 118 -11.07 14.30 7.16
N TRP A 119 -10.83 13.83 8.37
CA TRP A 119 -10.51 12.44 8.65
C TRP A 119 -11.71 11.54 8.35
N SER A 120 -11.48 10.32 7.88
CA SER A 120 -12.55 9.32 7.67
C SER A 120 -12.08 7.90 7.93
N VAL A 121 -13.04 7.01 8.17
CA VAL A 121 -12.77 5.58 8.27
C VAL A 121 -12.78 4.98 6.86
N VAL A 122 -11.63 4.51 6.39
CA VAL A 122 -11.52 3.70 5.16
C VAL A 122 -11.95 2.29 5.48
N ILE A 123 -12.98 1.82 4.79
CA ILE A 123 -13.49 0.45 4.84
C ILE A 123 -12.63 -0.46 3.95
N ALA A 124 -12.32 -0.01 2.74
CA ALA A 124 -11.48 -0.74 1.79
C ALA A 124 -10.66 0.22 0.92
N SER A 125 -9.46 -0.22 0.53
CA SER A 125 -8.60 0.39 -0.49
C SER A 125 -8.36 -0.62 -1.61
N LEU A 126 -8.69 -0.22 -2.83
CA LEU A 126 -8.72 -1.09 -4.00
C LEU A 126 -7.87 -0.49 -5.11
N THR A 127 -7.15 -1.34 -5.83
CA THR A 127 -6.30 -0.95 -6.98
C THR A 127 -6.49 -1.95 -8.12
N GLY A 128 -6.11 -1.54 -9.33
CA GLY A 128 -6.19 -2.38 -10.53
C GLY A 128 -7.48 -2.21 -11.34
N GLN A 129 -7.61 -2.99 -12.43
CA GLN A 129 -8.67 -2.83 -13.44
C GLN A 129 -10.08 -3.09 -12.89
N GLN A 130 -10.22 -3.94 -11.87
CA GLN A 130 -11.51 -4.26 -11.25
C GLN A 130 -11.82 -3.40 -10.01
N ALA A 131 -10.97 -2.42 -9.68
CA ALA A 131 -11.11 -1.64 -8.46
C ALA A 131 -12.46 -0.93 -8.36
N GLU A 132 -12.98 -0.38 -9.47
CA GLU A 132 -14.29 0.28 -9.49
C GLU A 132 -15.44 -0.68 -9.19
N THR A 133 -15.47 -1.83 -9.86
CA THR A 133 -16.50 -2.85 -9.65
C THR A 133 -16.46 -3.41 -8.23
N GLU A 134 -15.27 -3.67 -7.70
CA GLU A 134 -15.11 -4.13 -6.31
C GLU A 134 -15.52 -3.04 -5.31
N ALA A 135 -15.18 -1.77 -5.57
CA ALA A 135 -15.55 -0.66 -4.70
C ALA A 135 -17.07 -0.51 -4.59
N GLN A 136 -17.79 -0.69 -5.70
CA GLN A 136 -19.26 -0.68 -5.69
C GLN A 136 -19.85 -1.85 -4.88
N ARG A 137 -19.23 -3.04 -4.93
CA ARG A 137 -19.65 -4.18 -4.09
C ARG A 137 -19.42 -3.91 -2.60
N VAL A 138 -18.25 -3.35 -2.25
CA VAL A 138 -17.96 -2.95 -0.87
C VAL A 138 -18.89 -1.84 -0.40
N LEU A 139 -19.20 -0.85 -1.24
CA LEU A 139 -20.15 0.21 -0.96
C LEU A 139 -21.53 -0.36 -0.61
N GLN A 140 -22.07 -1.22 -1.48
CA GLN A 140 -23.38 -1.86 -1.25
C GLN A 140 -23.41 -2.64 0.07
N LEU A 141 -22.35 -3.39 0.36
CA LEU A 141 -22.24 -4.14 1.61
C LEU A 141 -22.19 -3.21 2.83
N ALA A 142 -21.44 -2.10 2.76
CA ALA A 142 -21.33 -1.13 3.84
C ALA A 142 -22.65 -0.36 4.07
N THR A 143 -23.34 0.04 3.00
CA THR A 143 -24.67 0.67 3.10
C THR A 143 -25.71 -0.29 3.68
N ALA A 144 -25.71 -1.56 3.25
CA ALA A 144 -26.58 -2.59 3.83
C ALA A 144 -26.29 -2.87 5.32
N ALA A 145 -25.05 -2.64 5.76
CA ALA A 145 -24.64 -2.69 7.16
C ALA A 145 -25.06 -1.45 7.98
N GLY A 146 -25.64 -0.43 7.34
CA GLY A 146 -26.08 0.82 7.97
C GLY A 146 -25.00 1.90 8.06
N PHE A 147 -23.87 1.75 7.36
CA PHE A 147 -22.84 2.79 7.29
C PHE A 147 -23.14 3.75 6.14
N ASP A 148 -23.05 5.06 6.41
CA ASP A 148 -23.06 6.10 5.36
C ASP A 148 -21.70 6.08 4.64
N ALA A 149 -21.57 5.17 3.69
CA ALA A 149 -20.34 4.91 2.95
C ALA A 149 -20.33 5.66 1.60
N LYS A 150 -19.15 6.09 1.17
CA LYS A 150 -18.91 6.80 -0.10
C LYS A 150 -17.70 6.20 -0.80
N VAL A 151 -17.69 6.23 -2.13
CA VAL A 151 -16.53 5.83 -2.95
C VAL A 151 -15.76 7.09 -3.33
N GLN A 152 -14.44 7.09 -3.16
CA GLN A 152 -13.56 8.19 -3.51
C GLN A 152 -12.33 7.68 -4.25
N ARG A 153 -11.83 8.46 -5.22
CA ARG A 153 -10.56 8.18 -5.90
C ARG A 153 -9.43 8.92 -5.18
N ARG A 154 -8.37 8.20 -4.82
CA ARG A 154 -7.19 8.75 -4.14
C ARG A 154 -5.91 8.24 -4.81
N GLY A 155 -5.28 9.10 -5.60
CA GLY A 155 -4.13 8.71 -6.43
C GLY A 155 -4.54 7.61 -7.41
N SER A 156 -3.80 6.49 -7.39
CA SER A 156 -4.12 5.29 -8.19
C SER A 156 -5.08 4.31 -7.50
N SER A 157 -5.53 4.61 -6.28
CA SER A 157 -6.42 3.75 -5.50
C SER A 157 -7.85 4.29 -5.49
N ILE A 158 -8.81 3.39 -5.37
CA ILE A 158 -10.21 3.70 -5.08
C ILE A 158 -10.47 3.25 -3.64
N VAL A 159 -10.95 4.17 -2.81
CA VAL A 159 -11.23 3.91 -1.40
C VAL A 159 -12.72 4.00 -1.15
N VAL A 160 -13.23 3.13 -0.28
CA VAL A 160 -14.58 3.21 0.26
C VAL A 160 -14.45 3.74 1.68
N THR A 161 -15.05 4.89 1.97
CA THR A 161 -14.91 5.59 3.26
C THR A 161 -16.26 5.79 3.94
N THR A 162 -16.26 5.97 5.25
CA THR A 162 -17.43 6.36 6.04
C THR A 162 -17.02 7.31 7.18
N GLY A 163 -17.93 8.22 7.53
CA GLY A 163 -17.70 9.26 8.55
C GLY A 163 -16.76 10.37 8.09
N GLU A 164 -16.92 11.54 8.72
CA GLU A 164 -16.10 12.72 8.49
C GLU A 164 -15.79 13.35 9.85
N PHE A 165 -14.51 13.51 10.18
CA PHE A 165 -14.04 13.95 11.50
C PHE A 165 -12.97 15.03 11.38
N GLU A 166 -12.92 15.93 12.37
CA GLU A 166 -11.93 17.02 12.38
C GLU A 166 -10.53 16.54 12.75
N SER A 167 -10.42 15.48 13.57
CA SER A 167 -9.15 14.97 14.10
C SER A 167 -9.16 13.46 14.30
N LEU A 168 -7.94 12.90 14.42
CA LEU A 168 -7.71 11.50 14.75
C LEU A 168 -8.25 11.13 16.14
N ASP A 169 -8.12 12.05 17.11
CA ASP A 169 -8.49 11.84 18.52
C ASP A 169 -9.98 12.05 18.81
N ASN A 170 -10.77 12.35 17.77
CA ASN A 170 -12.21 12.47 17.92
C ASN A 170 -12.80 11.16 18.47
N ALA A 171 -13.46 11.21 19.64
CA ALA A 171 -14.01 10.00 20.25
C ALA A 171 -15.01 9.26 19.33
N GLY A 172 -15.73 10.01 18.48
CA GLY A 172 -16.62 9.46 17.47
C GLY A 172 -15.91 8.69 16.36
N SER A 173 -14.71 9.14 15.94
CA SER A 173 -13.92 8.45 14.90
C SER A 173 -13.43 7.09 15.39
N GLN A 174 -12.96 7.02 16.63
CA GLN A 174 -12.50 5.78 17.27
C GLN A 174 -13.66 4.81 17.52
N LEU A 175 -14.83 5.33 17.92
CA LEU A 175 -16.03 4.52 18.10
C LEU A 175 -16.50 3.95 16.75
N LEU A 176 -16.59 4.78 15.71
CA LEU A 176 -17.00 4.34 14.37
C LEU A 176 -16.01 3.32 13.80
N LEU A 177 -14.70 3.55 13.94
CA LEU A 177 -13.67 2.61 13.51
C LEU A 177 -13.87 1.23 14.16
N LYS A 178 -14.05 1.19 15.48
CA LYS A 178 -14.32 -0.06 16.21
C LYS A 178 -15.60 -0.73 15.76
N GLN A 179 -16.65 0.05 15.52
CA GLN A 179 -17.93 -0.46 15.03
C GLN A 179 -17.78 -1.09 13.64
N VAL A 180 -17.10 -0.41 12.72
CA VAL A 180 -16.82 -0.92 11.36
C VAL A 180 -15.97 -2.19 11.45
N GLN A 181 -14.87 -2.19 12.20
CA GLN A 181 -13.99 -3.36 12.35
C GLN A 181 -14.67 -4.57 13.01
N SER A 182 -15.64 -4.32 13.89
CA SER A 182 -16.39 -5.38 14.60
C SER A 182 -17.59 -5.91 13.81
N TYR A 183 -17.96 -5.26 12.70
CA TYR A 183 -19.07 -5.70 11.87
C TYR A 183 -18.81 -7.11 11.31
N SER A 184 -19.82 -7.97 11.39
CA SER A 184 -19.74 -9.35 10.93
C SER A 184 -21.01 -9.78 10.20
N THR A 185 -20.83 -10.61 9.17
CA THR A 185 -21.90 -11.24 8.40
C THR A 185 -21.71 -12.75 8.48
N GLY A 186 -22.44 -13.39 9.40
CA GLY A 186 -22.21 -14.78 9.75
C GLY A 186 -20.82 -14.98 10.38
N ALA A 187 -19.96 -15.79 9.74
CA ALA A 187 -18.59 -16.03 10.21
C ALA A 187 -17.56 -15.03 9.65
N ALA A 188 -17.93 -14.18 8.68
CA ALA A 188 -17.02 -13.25 8.03
C ALA A 188 -16.99 -11.89 8.73
N ARG A 189 -15.81 -11.25 8.77
CA ARG A 189 -15.62 -9.85 9.18
C ARG A 189 -15.08 -9.04 8.01
N PRO A 190 -15.96 -8.58 7.10
CA PRO A 190 -15.54 -7.99 5.83
C PRO A 190 -14.72 -6.71 6.02
N PHE A 191 -14.92 -5.99 7.12
CA PHE A 191 -14.30 -4.68 7.38
C PHE A 191 -13.27 -4.70 8.51
N ALA A 192 -12.76 -5.88 8.89
CA ALA A 192 -11.78 -6.02 9.98
C ALA A 192 -10.50 -5.19 9.76
N ASN A 193 -10.17 -4.87 8.50
CA ASN A 193 -9.00 -4.08 8.13
C ASN A 193 -9.29 -2.59 7.94
N ALA A 194 -10.47 -2.10 8.36
CA ALA A 194 -10.77 -0.69 8.26
C ALA A 194 -9.76 0.15 9.06
N ILE A 195 -9.43 1.34 8.58
CA ILE A 195 -8.45 2.25 9.20
C ILE A 195 -8.95 3.69 9.20
N LEU A 196 -8.46 4.49 10.15
CA LEU A 196 -8.69 5.93 10.14
C LEU A 196 -7.64 6.60 9.24
N MET A 197 -8.11 7.40 8.27
CA MET A 197 -7.29 8.00 7.23
C MET A 197 -7.33 9.53 7.32
N PRO A 198 -6.18 10.21 7.17
CA PRO A 198 -6.10 11.66 7.22
C PRO A 198 -6.77 12.33 6.01
N PRO A 199 -7.10 13.62 6.14
CA PRO A 199 -7.50 14.42 4.99
C PRO A 199 -6.37 14.53 3.96
N SER A 200 -6.72 14.76 2.69
CA SER A 200 -5.76 14.75 1.58
C SER A 200 -4.73 15.87 1.66
N ASN A 201 -5.10 16.99 2.28
CA ASN A 201 -4.23 18.15 2.54
C ASN A 201 -3.35 18.00 3.79
N PHE A 202 -3.40 16.85 4.47
CA PHE A 202 -2.54 16.60 5.62
C PHE A 202 -1.07 16.50 5.17
N THR A 203 -0.21 17.30 5.80
CA THR A 203 1.23 17.39 5.50
C THR A 203 2.03 16.53 6.46
N ALA A 204 3.12 15.92 5.95
CA ALA A 204 3.97 15.06 6.74
C ALA A 204 4.68 15.75 7.90
N GLY A 205 4.54 15.14 9.06
CA GLY A 205 5.24 15.41 10.30
C GLY A 205 5.32 14.12 11.11
N GLN A 206 5.92 14.20 12.30
CA GLN A 206 6.07 13.09 13.24
C GLN A 206 4.70 12.69 13.80
N VAL A 207 3.88 11.99 13.03
CA VAL A 207 2.60 11.43 13.46
C VAL A 207 2.90 10.18 14.28
N PRO A 208 2.91 10.25 15.63
CA PRO A 208 3.41 9.15 16.45
C PRO A 208 2.65 7.85 16.21
N GLU A 209 1.38 7.94 15.80
CA GLU A 209 0.51 6.80 15.50
C GLU A 209 0.96 6.00 14.26
N TYR A 210 1.87 6.56 13.46
CA TYR A 210 2.43 5.91 12.29
C TYR A 210 3.79 5.27 12.60
N ASP A 211 4.32 5.50 13.81
CA ASP A 211 5.50 4.82 14.32
C ASP A 211 5.17 3.35 14.63
N LEU A 212 5.99 2.45 14.08
CA LEU A 212 5.90 1.00 14.26
C LEU A 212 5.92 0.58 15.75
N SER A 213 6.56 1.36 16.62
CA SER A 213 6.58 1.11 18.07
C SER A 213 5.20 1.21 18.72
N ASN A 214 4.25 1.94 18.12
CA ASN A 214 2.91 2.13 18.68
C ASN A 214 1.88 1.10 18.18
N ILE A 215 2.24 0.20 17.25
CA ILE A 215 1.30 -0.74 16.63
C ILE A 215 0.61 -1.64 17.64
N LYS A 216 1.32 -2.19 18.63
CA LYS A 216 0.69 -3.11 19.60
C LYS A 216 -0.33 -2.43 20.50
N GLN A 217 -0.18 -1.14 20.74
CA GLN A 217 -1.17 -0.34 21.47
C GLN A 217 -2.43 -0.11 20.62
N LEU A 218 -2.25 0.11 19.31
CA LEU A 218 -3.35 0.41 18.38
C LEU A 218 -4.12 -0.85 17.93
N PHE A 219 -3.41 -1.94 17.60
CA PHE A 219 -3.97 -3.16 17.01
C PHE A 219 -4.01 -4.35 17.99
N GLY A 220 -3.52 -4.16 19.21
CA GLY A 220 -3.48 -5.19 20.24
C GLY A 220 -2.25 -6.12 20.14
N LYS A 221 -2.18 -7.05 21.11
CA LYS A 221 -1.05 -7.98 21.27
C LYS A 221 -0.89 -9.00 20.14
N ASP A 222 -1.93 -9.19 19.34
CA ASP A 222 -1.96 -10.14 18.22
C ASP A 222 -1.35 -9.55 16.93
N ALA A 223 -0.92 -8.28 16.96
CA ALA A 223 -0.09 -7.65 15.95
C ALA A 223 1.36 -8.17 16.05
N LEU A 224 1.67 -9.22 15.29
CA LEU A 224 2.95 -9.93 15.38
C LEU A 224 3.94 -9.53 14.29
N TYR A 225 3.46 -9.32 13.06
CA TYR A 225 4.30 -9.09 11.89
C TYR A 225 3.84 -7.90 11.07
N THR A 226 4.77 -7.33 10.29
CA THR A 226 4.49 -6.33 9.24
C THR A 226 5.43 -6.57 8.05
N LEU A 227 5.05 -6.14 6.85
CA LEU A 227 5.85 -6.34 5.64
C LEU A 227 6.70 -5.09 5.37
N GLN A 228 8.03 -5.22 5.48
CA GLN A 228 8.97 -4.16 5.13
C GLN A 228 9.11 -4.04 3.61
N ILE A 229 8.84 -2.84 3.12
CA ILE A 229 8.82 -2.53 1.67
C ILE A 229 9.85 -1.46 1.28
N ALA A 230 10.35 -0.66 2.22
CA ALA A 230 11.45 0.26 1.94
C ALA A 230 12.38 0.45 3.13
N VAL A 231 13.64 0.77 2.84
CA VAL A 231 14.67 1.17 3.80
C VAL A 231 15.37 2.41 3.27
N TYR A 232 15.53 3.41 4.13
CA TYR A 232 16.28 4.63 3.88
C TYR A 232 17.55 4.60 4.73
N ARG A 233 18.70 4.50 4.07
CA ARG A 233 20.03 4.44 4.68
C ARG A 233 21.09 4.80 3.66
N ARG A 234 22.31 5.07 4.08
CA ARG A 234 23.40 5.30 3.12
C ARG A 234 23.70 4.05 2.28
N ASP A 235 23.95 4.25 0.99
CA ASP A 235 24.27 3.18 0.05
C ASP A 235 25.67 2.58 0.30
N ASP A 236 26.60 3.41 0.78
CA ASP A 236 27.99 3.05 1.08
C ASP A 236 28.18 2.29 2.41
N GLN A 237 27.12 2.17 3.21
CA GLN A 237 27.13 1.55 4.55
C GLN A 237 28.03 2.27 5.57
N GLU A 238 28.44 3.50 5.31
CA GLU A 238 29.12 4.33 6.31
C GLU A 238 28.15 4.81 7.41
N GLU A 239 28.70 5.27 8.54
CA GLU A 239 27.87 5.83 9.61
C GLU A 239 27.17 7.11 9.12
N PRO A 240 25.83 7.17 9.18
CA PRO A 240 25.10 8.34 8.70
C PRO A 240 25.40 9.59 9.50
N THR A 241 25.49 10.72 8.80
CA THR A 241 25.53 12.03 9.46
C THR A 241 24.14 12.37 10.03
N GLU A 242 24.05 13.34 10.94
CA GLU A 242 22.76 13.82 11.46
C GLU A 242 21.85 14.35 10.34
N LYS A 243 22.44 14.95 9.31
CA LYS A 243 21.72 15.41 8.11
C LYS A 243 21.11 14.22 7.36
N ASP A 244 21.90 13.16 7.12
CA ASP A 244 21.42 11.95 6.46
C ASP A 244 20.26 11.32 7.25
N LEU A 245 20.39 11.21 8.58
CA LEU A 245 19.34 10.68 9.44
C LEU A 245 18.05 11.50 9.34
N LYS A 246 18.15 12.84 9.30
CA LYS A 246 16.99 13.72 9.13
C LYS A 246 16.30 13.49 7.77
N GLU A 247 17.09 13.34 6.72
CA GLU A 247 16.57 13.04 5.37
C GLU A 247 15.90 11.66 5.32
N PHE A 248 16.51 10.63 5.92
CA PHE A 248 15.92 9.29 5.97
C PHE A 248 14.60 9.26 6.73
N ARG A 249 14.50 10.01 7.84
CA ARG A 249 13.25 10.14 8.61
C ARG A 249 12.16 10.81 7.78
N ALA A 250 12.46 11.98 7.22
CA ALA A 250 11.50 12.74 6.40
C ALA A 250 11.02 11.94 5.18
N ALA A 251 11.93 11.22 4.50
CA ALA A 251 11.58 10.39 3.35
C ALA A 251 10.68 9.20 3.73
N ALA A 252 10.98 8.51 4.84
CA ALA A 252 10.15 7.40 5.32
C ALA A 252 8.76 7.88 5.76
N GLU A 253 8.68 8.99 6.50
CA GLU A 253 7.42 9.62 6.94
C GLU A 253 6.55 10.02 5.75
N THR A 254 7.16 10.64 4.72
CA THR A 254 6.46 11.05 3.49
C THR A 254 5.86 9.85 2.76
N VAL A 255 6.64 8.78 2.54
CA VAL A 255 6.14 7.57 1.87
C VAL A 255 5.04 6.88 2.66
N VAL A 256 5.17 6.80 3.98
CA VAL A 256 4.09 6.25 4.84
C VAL A 256 2.81 7.05 4.67
N MET A 257 2.91 8.38 4.57
CA MET A 257 1.75 9.21 4.37
C MET A 257 1.10 9.05 3.01
N ASP A 258 1.88 8.96 1.95
CA ASP A 258 1.34 8.73 0.62
C ASP A 258 0.62 7.37 0.54
N LEU A 259 1.23 6.32 1.10
CA LEU A 259 0.59 5.00 1.22
C LEU A 259 -0.70 5.05 2.05
N ARG A 260 -0.73 5.80 3.16
CA ARG A 260 -1.96 5.96 3.95
C ARG A 260 -3.02 6.79 3.24
N LYS A 261 -2.64 7.78 2.44
CA LYS A 261 -3.57 8.51 1.56
C LYS A 261 -4.19 7.56 0.54
N GLU A 262 -3.47 6.55 0.10
CA GLU A 262 -4.00 5.46 -0.74
C GLU A 262 -4.82 4.42 0.05
N GLY A 263 -4.97 4.57 1.37
CA GLY A 263 -5.68 3.61 2.24
C GLY A 263 -4.89 2.33 2.53
N VAL A 264 -3.57 2.35 2.33
CA VAL A 264 -2.68 1.25 2.72
C VAL A 264 -2.25 1.46 4.18
N PRO A 265 -2.42 0.47 5.07
CA PRO A 265 -1.92 0.56 6.44
C PRO A 265 -0.39 0.54 6.45
N ALA A 266 0.24 1.71 6.47
CA ALA A 266 1.69 1.87 6.43
C ALA A 266 2.25 2.46 7.73
N PHE A 267 3.50 2.12 8.06
CA PHE A 267 4.18 2.53 9.29
C PHE A 267 5.66 2.76 9.03
N TYR A 268 6.26 3.72 9.73
CA TYR A 268 7.70 3.94 9.71
C TYR A 268 8.35 3.39 10.98
N SER A 269 9.63 3.05 10.89
CA SER A 269 10.45 2.74 12.06
C SER A 269 11.82 3.37 11.89
N HIS A 270 12.25 4.12 12.89
CA HIS A 270 13.55 4.78 12.90
C HIS A 270 14.54 3.97 13.75
N GLY A 271 15.50 3.36 13.08
CA GLY A 271 16.66 2.75 13.72
C GLY A 271 17.79 3.75 13.95
N ARG A 272 18.90 3.26 14.48
CA ARG A 272 20.10 4.06 14.74
C ARG A 272 20.70 4.65 13.46
N ASN A 273 20.79 3.85 12.39
CA ASN A 273 21.47 4.22 11.14
C ASN A 273 20.56 4.21 9.91
N SER A 274 19.25 4.04 10.08
CA SER A 274 18.31 3.88 8.97
C SER A 274 16.88 4.13 9.41
N SER A 275 16.05 4.57 8.48
CA SER A 275 14.59 4.53 8.61
C SER A 275 14.04 3.42 7.73
N SER A 276 12.94 2.79 8.11
CA SER A 276 12.28 1.79 7.28
C SER A 276 10.79 2.05 7.19
N VAL A 277 10.18 1.59 6.09
CA VAL A 277 8.75 1.67 5.82
C VAL A 277 8.22 0.26 5.72
N THR A 278 7.12 0.03 6.43
CA THR A 278 6.44 -1.24 6.54
C THR A 278 4.96 -1.07 6.23
N VAL A 279 4.30 -2.13 5.75
CA VAL A 279 2.88 -2.14 5.41
C VAL A 279 2.19 -3.38 5.97
N GLY A 280 0.93 -3.20 6.35
CA GLY A 280 0.10 -4.24 6.96
C GLY A 280 0.48 -4.53 8.41
N VAL A 281 -0.47 -5.11 9.13
CA VAL A 281 -0.28 -5.65 10.48
C VAL A 281 -0.87 -7.05 10.48
N PHE A 282 -0.05 -8.06 10.73
CA PHE A 282 -0.36 -9.47 10.53
C PHE A 282 -0.23 -10.26 11.83
N GLY A 283 -1.15 -11.19 12.06
CA GLY A 283 -1.16 -12.08 13.21
C GLY A 283 -0.86 -13.53 12.84
N ASN A 284 -1.16 -14.45 13.77
CA ASN A 284 -0.97 -15.89 13.56
C ASN A 284 -1.86 -16.47 12.44
N ASP A 285 -2.98 -15.84 12.13
CA ASP A 285 -3.86 -16.33 11.06
C ASP A 285 -3.28 -16.04 9.68
N ASP A 286 -2.48 -14.97 9.56
CA ASP A 286 -1.90 -14.48 8.30
C ASP A 286 -0.51 -15.03 8.00
N TYR A 287 0.23 -15.50 9.01
CA TYR A 287 1.54 -16.09 8.81
C TYR A 287 1.81 -17.16 9.85
N ARG A 288 2.21 -18.34 9.38
CA ARG A 288 2.47 -19.52 10.22
C ARG A 288 3.76 -20.18 9.77
N LEU A 289 4.54 -20.70 10.70
CA LEU A 289 5.64 -21.58 10.37
C LEU A 289 5.11 -23.01 10.27
N ASP A 290 5.37 -23.67 9.14
CA ASP A 290 5.15 -25.10 9.00
C ASP A 290 6.12 -25.84 9.94
N PRO A 291 5.62 -26.58 10.95
CA PRO A 291 6.49 -27.26 11.92
C PRO A 291 7.35 -28.37 11.29
N ARG A 292 6.98 -28.89 10.12
CA ARG A 292 7.74 -29.95 9.44
C ARG A 292 8.86 -29.40 8.59
N THR A 293 8.60 -28.32 7.86
CA THR A 293 9.55 -27.77 6.88
C THR A 293 10.28 -26.52 7.37
N GLY A 294 9.79 -25.90 8.45
CA GLY A 294 10.24 -24.60 8.94
C GLY A 294 9.93 -23.45 7.98
N ARG A 295 9.17 -23.68 6.90
CA ARG A 295 8.82 -22.67 5.91
C ARG A 295 7.62 -21.85 6.38
N GLY A 296 7.65 -20.56 6.08
CA GLY A 296 6.51 -19.67 6.26
C GLY A 296 5.38 -20.02 5.29
N ILE A 297 4.17 -20.17 5.81
CA ILE A 297 2.94 -20.27 5.05
C ILE A 297 2.22 -18.93 5.19
N ASP A 298 2.04 -18.25 4.06
CA ASP A 298 1.29 -17.01 4.00
C ASP A 298 -0.21 -17.30 4.01
N GLY A 299 -0.95 -16.60 4.86
CA GLY A 299 -2.39 -16.46 4.75
C GLY A 299 -2.77 -15.54 3.60
N MET A 300 -4.03 -15.60 3.19
CA MET A 300 -4.56 -14.88 2.03
C MET A 300 -4.23 -13.38 2.05
N ARG A 301 -4.36 -12.72 3.20
CA ARG A 301 -4.12 -11.28 3.33
C ARG A 301 -2.64 -10.92 3.16
N LEU A 302 -1.72 -11.68 3.76
CA LEU A 302 -0.28 -11.44 3.58
C LEU A 302 0.14 -11.70 2.13
N ALA A 303 -0.40 -12.74 1.50
CA ALA A 303 -0.13 -13.05 0.09
C ALA A 303 -0.53 -11.89 -0.83
N GLN A 304 -1.72 -11.32 -0.65
CA GLN A 304 -2.19 -10.15 -1.42
C GLN A 304 -1.29 -8.92 -1.24
N VAL A 305 -0.83 -8.66 -0.01
CA VAL A 305 0.06 -7.51 0.25
C VAL A 305 1.45 -7.74 -0.36
N ARG A 306 1.97 -8.98 -0.34
CA ARG A 306 3.23 -9.33 -1.02
C ARG A 306 3.13 -9.22 -2.53
N GLU A 307 1.98 -9.58 -3.11
CA GLU A 307 1.73 -9.40 -4.53
C GLU A 307 1.72 -7.91 -4.92
N ARG A 308 1.10 -7.05 -4.07
CA ARG A 308 1.09 -5.60 -4.26
C ARG A 308 2.47 -4.96 -4.07
N PHE A 309 3.26 -5.45 -3.13
CA PHE A 309 4.59 -4.93 -2.78
C PHE A 309 5.67 -6.03 -2.83
N PRO A 310 6.03 -6.51 -4.04
CA PRO A 310 6.87 -7.71 -4.18
C PRO A 310 8.34 -7.46 -3.83
N HIS A 311 8.82 -6.21 -3.95
CA HIS A 311 10.23 -5.87 -3.87
C HIS A 311 10.51 -4.82 -2.80
N LEU A 312 11.67 -4.94 -2.16
CA LEU A 312 12.18 -3.98 -1.21
C LEU A 312 12.85 -2.82 -1.96
N LEU A 313 12.56 -1.60 -1.51
CA LEU A 313 13.20 -0.39 -2.02
C LEU A 313 14.30 0.10 -1.07
N LEU A 314 15.41 0.55 -1.64
CA LEU A 314 16.48 1.27 -0.94
C LEU A 314 16.47 2.72 -1.42
N ASN A 315 16.21 3.66 -0.51
CA ASN A 315 16.13 5.09 -0.83
C ASN A 315 15.18 5.41 -2.00
N GLY A 316 14.05 4.70 -2.07
CA GLY A 316 13.05 4.84 -3.13
C GLY A 316 13.38 4.15 -4.45
N LYS A 317 14.47 3.38 -4.53
CA LYS A 317 14.89 2.64 -5.73
C LYS A 317 14.88 1.13 -5.48
N THR A 318 14.69 0.32 -6.51
CA THR A 318 14.75 -1.15 -6.40
C THR A 318 16.06 -1.60 -5.76
N PHE A 319 15.96 -2.40 -4.68
CA PHE A 319 17.13 -2.85 -3.94
C PHE A 319 17.69 -4.17 -4.48
N PHE A 320 18.98 -4.15 -4.84
CA PHE A 320 19.73 -5.34 -5.23
C PHE A 320 20.73 -5.72 -4.13
N ARG A 321 20.70 -6.98 -3.70
CA ARG A 321 21.62 -7.45 -2.64
C ARG A 321 23.02 -7.70 -3.21
N GLY A 322 23.97 -6.82 -2.90
CA GLY A 322 25.37 -6.96 -3.31
C GLY A 322 25.53 -6.83 -4.82
N LYS A 323 26.17 -7.83 -5.46
CA LYS A 323 26.32 -7.88 -6.93
C LYS A 323 25.19 -8.66 -7.64
N SER A 324 24.12 -8.98 -6.93
CA SER A 324 22.97 -9.69 -7.49
C SER A 324 22.26 -8.83 -8.52
N THR A 325 21.85 -9.43 -9.65
CA THR A 325 20.91 -8.82 -10.60
C THR A 325 19.45 -9.10 -10.23
N LYS A 326 19.21 -9.94 -9.21
CA LYS A 326 17.87 -10.22 -8.71
C LYS A 326 17.45 -9.18 -7.69
N GLU A 327 16.25 -8.65 -7.89
CA GLU A 327 15.58 -7.73 -6.97
C GLU A 327 15.37 -8.40 -5.61
N THR A 328 15.58 -7.65 -4.54
CA THR A 328 15.40 -8.16 -3.18
C THR A 328 13.90 -8.17 -2.87
N PRO A 329 13.32 -9.31 -2.46
CA PRO A 329 11.90 -9.36 -2.10
C PRO A 329 11.63 -8.53 -0.84
N SER A 330 10.38 -8.08 -0.69
CA SER A 330 9.91 -7.49 0.57
C SER A 330 10.06 -8.48 1.74
N LEU A 331 10.34 -7.95 2.92
CA LEU A 331 10.74 -8.76 4.08
C LEU A 331 9.66 -8.72 5.16
N LEU A 332 9.21 -9.89 5.63
CA LEU A 332 8.35 -9.95 6.80
C LEU A 332 9.20 -9.71 8.05
N VAL A 333 8.85 -8.70 8.84
CA VAL A 333 9.55 -8.33 10.07
C VAL A 333 8.62 -8.40 11.27
N ASN A 334 9.18 -8.67 12.45
CA ASN A 334 8.42 -8.69 13.70
C ASN A 334 8.06 -7.26 14.12
N VAL A 335 6.83 -7.08 14.60
CA VAL A 335 6.44 -5.87 15.31
C VAL A 335 7.16 -5.84 16.67
N PRO A 336 7.89 -4.75 17.00
CA PRO A 336 8.59 -4.64 18.28
C PRO A 336 7.66 -4.88 19.47
N SER A 337 8.16 -5.58 20.49
CA SER A 337 7.55 -5.59 21.81
C SER A 337 8.14 -4.40 22.57
N ASN A 338 7.32 -3.40 22.88
CA ASN A 338 7.70 -2.35 23.84
C ASN A 338 7.87 -2.94 25.24
#